data_AF-A0A3D2S536-F1
#
_entry.id   AF-A0A3D2S536-F1
#
_cell.length_a   1.000
_cell.length_b   1.000
_cell.length_c   1.000
_cell.angle_alpha   90.00
_cell.angle_beta   90.00
_cell.angle_gamma   90.00
#
_symmetry.space_group_name_H-M   'P 1'
#
loop_
_entity.id
_entity.type
_entity.pdbx_description
1 polymer ?
#
loop_
_entity_poly.entity_id
_entity_poly.type
_entity_poly.pdbx_seq_one_letter_code
_entity_poly.pdbx_strand_id
1 'polypeptide(L)'
;MAKSGKKSPEINASSMADIAFLLLIFFLVTTEIAIDEGITVTLPPYTDTPPPPVESNDRNTLTVNVNSRDQLQVEEEVTEVRELRAITKRFINNNGADPSFSDSPQEAIVSFKGDRGTSYDMYINVYNELRASYNDLRDEASTRKFGKPFGDLIDTTQINEIKDMYPIRISEAEPTDFGAAGG
;
A
#
# COMPACT_ATOMS: atom_id res chain seq x y z
N MET A 1 -17.59 36.54 -72.90
CA MET A 1 -17.84 35.53 -71.86
C MET A 1 -16.65 35.52 -70.91
N ALA A 2 -16.82 35.92 -69.65
CA ALA A 2 -15.76 35.87 -68.63
C ALA A 2 -16.23 34.99 -67.47
N LYS A 3 -15.40 34.00 -67.11
CA LYS A 3 -15.67 32.90 -66.20
C LYS A 3 -15.46 33.37 -64.76
N SER A 4 -16.50 33.30 -63.93
CA SER A 4 -16.45 33.63 -62.50
C SER A 4 -15.65 32.56 -61.74
N GLY A 5 -14.60 32.98 -61.02
CA GLY A 5 -13.82 32.14 -60.13
C GLY A 5 -14.54 31.97 -58.79
N LYS A 6 -14.82 30.72 -58.40
CA LYS A 6 -15.32 30.36 -57.07
C LYS A 6 -14.29 30.79 -56.01
N LYS A 7 -14.65 31.76 -55.16
CA LYS A 7 -13.90 32.04 -53.92
C LYS A 7 -14.13 30.88 -52.95
N SER A 8 -13.07 30.17 -52.60
CA SER A 8 -13.11 29.16 -51.53
C SER A 8 -13.49 29.84 -50.21
N PRO A 9 -14.31 29.20 -49.36
CA PRO A 9 -14.70 29.78 -48.08
C PRO A 9 -13.47 29.87 -47.18
N GLU A 10 -13.12 31.08 -46.76
CA GLU A 10 -12.10 31.33 -45.75
C GLU A 10 -12.64 30.86 -44.40
N ILE A 11 -11.98 29.87 -43.79
CA ILE A 11 -12.34 29.37 -42.47
C ILE A 11 -11.78 30.35 -41.45
N ASN A 12 -12.63 30.79 -40.52
CA ASN A 12 -12.28 31.79 -39.52
C ASN A 12 -11.36 31.17 -38.44
N ALA A 13 -10.05 31.19 -38.71
CA ALA A 13 -9.03 30.55 -37.88
C ALA A 13 -8.89 31.19 -36.49
N SER A 14 -9.20 32.49 -36.34
CA SER A 14 -9.18 33.17 -35.04
C SER A 14 -10.25 32.59 -34.10
N SER A 15 -11.47 32.39 -34.61
CA SER A 15 -12.56 31.80 -33.83
C SER A 15 -12.32 30.33 -33.47
N MET A 16 -11.68 29.56 -34.35
CA MET A 16 -11.30 28.18 -34.01
C MET A 16 -10.18 28.13 -32.96
N ALA A 17 -9.20 29.05 -33.05
CA ALA A 17 -8.10 29.12 -32.09
C ALA A 17 -8.57 29.49 -30.68
N ASP A 18 -9.51 30.44 -30.56
CA ASP A 18 -10.06 30.85 -29.27
C ASP A 18 -10.81 29.70 -28.57
N ILE A 19 -11.63 28.97 -29.32
CA ILE A 19 -12.40 27.84 -28.79
C ILE A 19 -11.44 26.71 -28.36
N ALA A 20 -10.43 26.39 -29.17
CA ALA A 20 -9.46 25.36 -28.83
C ALA A 20 -8.62 25.75 -27.60
N PHE A 21 -8.25 27.02 -27.46
CA PHE A 21 -7.47 27.51 -26.33
C PHE A 21 -8.27 27.49 -25.02
N LEU A 22 -9.54 27.91 -25.06
CA LEU A 22 -10.44 27.82 -23.90
C LEU A 22 -10.69 26.37 -23.48
N LEU A 23 -10.84 25.44 -24.42
CA LEU A 23 -10.95 24.02 -24.12
C LEU A 23 -9.69 23.45 -23.49
N LEU A 24 -8.50 23.90 -23.94
CA LEU A 24 -7.23 23.44 -23.38
C LEU A 24 -7.01 23.97 -21.96
N ILE A 25 -7.34 25.24 -21.70
CA ILE A 25 -7.34 25.80 -20.33
C ILE A 25 -8.40 25.11 -19.48
N PHE A 26 -9.60 24.87 -20.01
CA PHE A 26 -10.64 24.15 -19.29
C PHE A 26 -10.18 22.74 -18.89
N PHE A 27 -9.62 21.98 -19.83
CA PHE A 27 -9.03 20.68 -19.53
C PHE A 27 -7.86 20.79 -18.55
N LEU A 28 -6.99 21.79 -18.66
CA LEU A 28 -5.85 21.98 -17.75
C LEU A 28 -6.27 22.42 -16.34
N VAL A 29 -7.33 23.22 -16.21
CA VAL A 29 -7.84 23.75 -14.94
C VAL A 29 -8.72 22.72 -14.23
N THR A 30 -9.43 21.89 -14.98
CA THR A 30 -10.28 20.82 -14.44
C THR A 30 -9.60 19.45 -14.44
N THR A 31 -8.36 19.34 -14.93
CA THR A 31 -7.50 18.18 -14.62
C THR A 31 -7.10 18.24 -13.16
N GLU A 32 -8.03 17.86 -12.30
CA GLU A 32 -7.68 17.34 -11.00
C GLU A 32 -7.05 15.96 -11.24
N ILE A 33 -5.80 15.79 -10.82
CA ILE A 33 -5.31 14.44 -10.55
C ILE A 33 -6.14 13.97 -9.36
N ALA A 34 -7.09 13.07 -9.60
CA ALA A 34 -7.80 12.38 -8.53
C ALA A 34 -6.78 11.55 -7.76
N ILE A 35 -6.19 12.16 -6.74
CA ILE A 35 -5.43 11.44 -5.73
C ILE A 35 -6.52 10.89 -4.82
N ASP A 36 -6.97 9.65 -5.10
CA ASP A 36 -7.76 8.91 -4.13
C ASP A 36 -6.99 8.99 -2.81
N GLU A 37 -7.62 9.60 -1.80
CA GLU A 37 -6.95 9.91 -0.54
C GLU A 37 -6.32 8.64 0.02
N GLY A 38 -5.00 8.60 -0.08
CA GLY A 38 -4.19 7.47 0.30
C GLY A 38 -4.35 7.14 1.78
N ILE A 39 -3.96 5.91 2.12
CA ILE A 39 -3.84 5.38 3.47
C ILE A 39 -3.40 6.51 4.43
N THR A 40 -4.25 6.86 5.40
CA THR A 40 -3.91 7.87 6.41
C THR A 40 -2.76 7.33 7.27
N VAL A 41 -1.52 7.65 6.90
CA VAL A 41 -0.34 7.36 7.72
C VAL A 41 -0.15 8.51 8.69
N THR A 42 -0.27 8.23 9.99
CA THR A 42 0.14 9.18 11.01
C THR A 42 1.67 9.20 11.05
N LEU A 43 2.26 10.35 10.73
CA LEU A 43 3.70 10.53 10.86
C LEU A 43 4.10 10.40 12.34
N PRO A 44 5.15 9.64 12.68
CA PRO A 44 5.69 9.62 14.03
C PRO A 44 6.15 11.03 14.43
N PRO A 45 6.12 11.35 15.74
CA PRO A 45 6.53 12.65 16.25
C PRO A 45 8.00 12.92 15.91
N TYR A 46 8.29 14.15 15.48
CA TYR A 46 9.67 14.60 15.24
C TYR A 46 10.45 14.60 16.56
N THR A 47 11.66 14.04 16.56
CA THR A 47 12.57 14.03 17.72
C THR A 47 13.96 14.48 17.29
N ASP A 48 14.60 15.35 18.08
CA ASP A 48 15.95 15.89 17.80
C ASP A 48 17.07 14.85 18.01
N THR A 49 16.76 13.77 18.72
CA THR A 49 17.64 12.61 18.86
C THR A 49 17.42 11.69 17.67
N PRO A 50 18.48 11.33 16.91
CA PRO A 50 18.38 10.23 15.96
C PRO A 50 17.79 9.03 16.71
N PRO A 51 16.77 8.34 16.15
CA PRO A 51 16.32 7.10 16.75
C PRO A 51 17.56 6.22 16.93
N PRO A 52 17.70 5.51 18.07
CA PRO A 52 18.78 4.53 18.21
C PRO A 52 18.75 3.64 16.97
N PRO A 53 19.91 3.17 16.47
CA PRO A 53 19.92 2.20 15.38
C PRO A 53 18.92 1.13 15.77
N VAL A 54 17.84 1.01 15.00
CA VAL A 54 16.95 -0.11 15.18
C VAL A 54 17.84 -1.26 14.77
N GLU A 55 18.38 -1.99 15.75
CA GLU A 55 18.81 -3.35 15.54
C GLU A 55 17.52 -4.09 15.17
N SER A 56 17.07 -3.93 13.92
CA SER A 56 16.05 -4.74 13.33
C SER A 56 16.69 -6.10 13.28
N ASN A 57 16.49 -6.86 14.35
CA ASN A 57 16.78 -8.26 14.35
C ASN A 57 16.03 -8.80 13.15
N ASP A 58 16.73 -9.22 12.09
CA ASP A 58 16.11 -9.61 10.81
C ASP A 58 14.96 -10.61 11.04
N ARG A 59 15.08 -11.41 12.11
CA ARG A 59 14.08 -12.33 12.65
C ARG A 59 12.69 -11.73 12.94
N ASN A 60 12.61 -10.44 13.22
CA ASN A 60 11.38 -9.71 13.54
C ASN A 60 10.82 -8.92 12.34
N THR A 61 11.43 -9.02 11.16
CA THR A 61 10.93 -8.39 9.93
C THR A 61 10.48 -9.45 8.94
N LEU A 62 9.22 -9.39 8.52
CA LEU A 62 8.71 -10.20 7.41
C LEU A 62 8.84 -9.39 6.12
N THR A 63 9.65 -9.85 5.18
CA THR A 63 9.86 -9.19 3.89
C THR A 63 8.82 -9.66 2.89
N VAL A 64 8.08 -8.73 2.29
CA VAL A 64 7.05 -8.99 1.29
C VAL A 64 7.38 -8.14 0.06
N ASN A 65 7.86 -8.79 -0.98
CA ASN A 65 8.24 -8.16 -2.24
C ASN A 65 7.26 -8.52 -3.35
N VAL A 66 6.96 -7.58 -4.24
CA VAL A 66 6.25 -7.85 -5.47
C VAL A 66 7.08 -7.34 -6.63
N ASN A 67 7.29 -8.17 -7.64
CA ASN A 67 8.06 -7.78 -8.83
C ASN A 67 7.17 -7.19 -9.94
N SER A 68 7.80 -6.70 -11.01
CA SER A 68 7.13 -6.17 -12.21
C SER A 68 6.30 -7.18 -13.02
N ARG A 69 6.34 -8.47 -12.68
CA ARG A 69 5.48 -9.51 -13.27
C ARG A 69 4.30 -9.86 -12.36
N ASP A 70 4.01 -9.04 -11.35
CA ASP A 70 3.02 -9.31 -10.31
C ASP A 70 3.25 -10.66 -9.64
N GLN A 71 4.51 -11.03 -9.42
CA GLN A 71 4.85 -12.19 -8.64
C GLN A 71 5.17 -11.75 -7.23
N LEU A 72 4.45 -12.32 -6.26
CA LEU A 72 4.67 -12.12 -4.85
C LEU A 72 5.81 -13.03 -4.38
N GLN A 73 6.73 -12.45 -3.63
CA GLN A 73 7.79 -13.14 -2.91
C GLN A 73 7.69 -12.76 -1.43
N VAL A 74 7.60 -13.77 -0.57
CA VAL A 74 7.64 -13.58 0.89
C VAL A 74 8.96 -14.16 1.36
N GLU A 75 9.76 -13.35 2.05
CA GLU A 75 11.18 -13.60 2.28
C GLU A 75 11.92 -13.82 0.95
N GLU A 76 12.40 -15.04 0.71
CA GLU A 76 13.08 -15.44 -0.51
C GLU A 76 12.24 -16.43 -1.34
N GLU A 77 11.03 -16.79 -0.87
CA GLU A 77 10.18 -17.80 -1.49
C GLU A 77 9.05 -17.16 -2.31
N VAL A 78 8.83 -17.68 -3.52
CA VAL A 78 7.70 -17.28 -4.36
C VAL A 78 6.43 -17.82 -3.75
N THR A 79 5.44 -16.95 -3.53
CA THR A 79 4.21 -17.31 -2.83
C THR A 79 3.00 -16.73 -3.54
N GLU A 80 1.84 -17.35 -3.35
CA GLU A 80 0.57 -16.84 -3.84
C GLU A 80 -0.07 -15.88 -2.83
N VAL A 81 -0.77 -14.85 -3.32
CA VAL A 81 -1.44 -13.83 -2.46
C VAL A 81 -2.38 -14.45 -1.43
N ARG A 82 -3.04 -15.57 -1.78
CA ARG A 82 -3.95 -16.29 -0.88
C ARG A 82 -3.26 -16.87 0.36
N GLU A 83 -1.97 -17.19 0.26
CA GLU A 83 -1.20 -17.79 1.35
C GLU A 83 -0.58 -16.71 2.24
N LEU A 84 -0.40 -15.49 1.72
CA LEU A 84 0.20 -14.36 2.42
C LEU A 84 -0.46 -14.10 3.78
N ARG A 85 -1.79 -14.15 3.84
CA ARG A 85 -2.54 -13.95 5.08
C ARG A 85 -2.19 -14.99 6.13
N ALA A 86 -2.13 -16.27 5.76
CA ALA A 86 -1.80 -17.34 6.68
C ALA A 86 -0.35 -17.24 7.17
N ILE A 87 0.58 -16.92 6.27
CA ILE A 87 2.00 -16.74 6.60
C ILE A 87 2.18 -15.55 7.54
N THR A 88 1.55 -14.41 7.24
CA THR A 88 1.64 -13.20 8.06
C THR A 88 1.08 -13.43 9.46
N LYS A 89 -0.06 -14.14 9.59
CA LYS A 89 -0.61 -14.52 10.90
C LYS A 89 0.36 -15.39 11.70
N ARG A 90 0.96 -16.41 11.05
CA ARG A 90 1.94 -17.30 11.68
C ARG A 90 3.17 -16.53 12.14
N PHE A 91 3.66 -15.62 11.30
CA PHE A 91 4.80 -14.77 11.61
C PHE A 91 4.55 -13.90 12.84
N ILE A 92 3.42 -13.17 12.86
CA ILE A 92 3.10 -12.25 13.96
C ILE A 92 2.81 -13.02 15.27
N ASN A 93 2.09 -14.15 15.19
CA ASN A 93 1.64 -14.90 16.37
C ASN A 93 2.62 -16.02 16.80
N ASN A 94 3.85 -16.01 16.29
CA ASN A 94 4.86 -17.01 16.63
C ASN A 94 5.26 -16.97 18.12
N ASN A 95 5.34 -15.77 18.71
CA ASN A 95 5.75 -15.55 20.10
C ASN A 95 7.10 -16.24 20.44
N GLY A 96 8.06 -16.24 19.49
CA GLY A 96 9.39 -16.83 19.67
C GLY A 96 9.46 -18.37 19.69
N ALA A 97 8.38 -19.07 19.31
CA ALA A 97 8.36 -20.53 19.26
C ALA A 97 9.26 -21.10 18.15
N ASP A 98 9.27 -20.44 16.99
CA ASP A 98 10.13 -20.77 15.86
C ASP A 98 11.19 -19.68 15.65
N PRO A 99 12.49 -20.02 15.58
CA PRO A 99 13.56 -19.06 15.36
C PRO A 99 13.45 -18.24 14.06
N SER A 100 12.74 -18.77 13.06
CA SER A 100 12.55 -18.15 11.73
C SER A 100 11.43 -17.11 11.67
N PHE A 101 10.65 -16.95 12.74
CA PHE A 101 9.52 -16.01 12.80
C PHE A 101 9.66 -15.05 14.00
N SER A 102 8.81 -14.02 14.06
CA SER A 102 8.93 -12.94 15.06
C SER A 102 8.92 -13.43 16.52
N ASP A 103 9.69 -12.75 17.35
CA ASP A 103 9.80 -13.03 18.79
C ASP A 103 8.51 -12.61 19.53
N SER A 104 7.82 -11.56 19.06
CA SER A 104 6.50 -11.17 19.58
C SER A 104 5.68 -10.36 18.58
N PRO A 105 4.33 -10.35 18.69
CA PRO A 105 3.48 -9.47 17.90
C PRO A 105 3.81 -7.97 18.04
N GLN A 106 4.42 -7.56 19.17
CA GLN A 106 4.79 -6.17 19.42
C GLN A 106 6.08 -5.77 18.70
N GLU A 107 6.92 -6.72 18.33
CA GLU A 107 8.18 -6.47 17.62
C GLU A 107 8.09 -6.79 16.13
N ALA A 108 7.09 -7.59 15.72
CA ALA A 108 6.83 -7.95 14.34
C ALA A 108 6.61 -6.72 13.44
N ILE A 109 7.47 -6.58 12.42
CA ILE A 109 7.35 -5.59 11.37
C ILE A 109 7.14 -6.32 10.05
N VAL A 110 6.17 -5.88 9.25
CA VAL A 110 6.00 -6.37 7.87
C VAL A 110 6.55 -5.31 6.92
N SER A 111 7.65 -5.60 6.23
CA SER A 111 8.20 -4.74 5.20
C SER A 111 7.56 -5.11 3.86
N PHE A 112 6.80 -4.17 3.28
CA PHE A 112 6.19 -4.36 1.97
C PHE A 112 6.88 -3.48 0.94
N LYS A 113 7.23 -4.07 -0.21
CA LYS A 113 7.96 -3.39 -1.26
C LYS A 113 7.52 -3.85 -2.64
N GLY A 114 7.01 -2.92 -3.43
CA GLY A 114 6.70 -3.13 -4.85
C GLY A 114 7.85 -2.73 -5.74
N ASP A 115 8.02 -3.42 -6.86
CA ASP A 115 8.85 -2.97 -7.98
C ASP A 115 8.11 -1.88 -8.77
N ARG A 116 8.83 -1.07 -9.53
CA ARG A 116 8.26 0.05 -10.31
C ARG A 116 7.25 -0.40 -11.37
N GLY A 117 7.37 -1.66 -11.81
CA GLY A 117 6.47 -2.26 -12.80
C GLY A 117 5.31 -3.06 -12.20
N THR A 118 5.19 -3.15 -10.87
CA THR A 118 4.09 -3.87 -10.21
C THR A 118 2.76 -3.18 -10.52
N SER A 119 1.74 -3.97 -10.85
CA SER A 119 0.41 -3.42 -11.09
C SER A 119 -0.21 -2.91 -9.79
N TYR A 120 -0.99 -1.83 -9.91
CA TYR A 120 -1.70 -1.26 -8.77
C TYR A 120 -2.68 -2.25 -8.13
N ASP A 121 -3.35 -3.07 -8.94
CA ASP A 121 -4.26 -4.11 -8.46
C ASP A 121 -3.53 -5.13 -7.59
N MET A 122 -2.34 -5.59 -8.02
CA MET A 122 -1.53 -6.51 -7.24
C MET A 122 -1.09 -5.89 -5.91
N TYR A 123 -0.62 -4.64 -5.95
CA TYR A 123 -0.25 -3.88 -4.76
C TYR A 123 -1.41 -3.82 -3.74
N ILE A 124 -2.62 -3.48 -4.18
CA ILE A 124 -3.79 -3.38 -3.31
C ILE A 124 -4.21 -4.74 -2.77
N ASN A 125 -4.15 -5.80 -3.61
CA ASN A 125 -4.46 -7.16 -3.17
C ASN A 125 -3.54 -7.62 -2.04
N VAL A 126 -2.23 -7.39 -2.19
CA VAL A 126 -1.24 -7.71 -1.15
C VAL A 126 -1.51 -6.92 0.13
N TYR A 127 -1.70 -5.60 0.00
CA TYR A 127 -1.98 -4.74 1.15
C TYR A 127 -3.25 -5.14 1.90
N ASN A 128 -4.30 -5.53 1.18
CA ASN A 128 -5.55 -6.02 1.76
C ASN A 128 -5.36 -7.32 2.54
N GLU A 129 -4.61 -8.29 2.00
CA GLU A 129 -4.34 -9.55 2.71
C GLU A 129 -3.48 -9.33 3.96
N LEU A 130 -2.50 -8.40 3.90
CA LEU A 130 -1.75 -8.00 5.08
C LEU A 130 -2.67 -7.41 6.15
N ARG A 131 -3.55 -6.46 5.80
CA ARG A 131 -4.53 -5.92 6.76
C ARG A 131 -5.50 -6.97 7.29
N ALA A 132 -5.97 -7.88 6.43
CA ALA A 132 -6.85 -8.97 6.84
C ALA A 132 -6.19 -9.89 7.87
N SER A 133 -4.88 -10.13 7.75
CA SER A 133 -4.13 -10.91 8.74
C SER A 133 -4.15 -10.28 10.14
N TYR A 134 -3.97 -8.96 10.25
CA TYR A 134 -4.06 -8.24 11.52
C TYR A 134 -5.48 -8.23 12.07
N ASN A 135 -6.48 -8.05 11.21
CA ASN A 135 -7.88 -8.07 11.62
C ASN A 135 -8.26 -9.42 12.23
N ASP A 136 -7.83 -10.53 11.61
CA ASP A 136 -8.05 -11.87 12.17
C ASP A 136 -7.42 -12.04 13.55
N LEU A 137 -6.15 -11.64 13.70
CA LEU A 137 -5.45 -11.76 14.97
C LEU A 137 -6.16 -10.98 16.08
N ARG A 138 -6.63 -9.78 15.75
CA ARG A 138 -7.40 -8.92 16.66
C ARG A 138 -8.77 -9.52 16.98
N ASP A 139 -9.49 -10.06 15.99
CA ASP A 139 -10.76 -10.74 16.18
C ASP A 139 -10.62 -11.97 17.08
N GLU A 140 -9.61 -12.81 16.83
CA GLU A 140 -9.30 -13.98 17.65
C GLU A 140 -8.96 -13.59 19.09
N ALA A 141 -8.14 -12.55 19.27
CA ALA A 141 -7.77 -12.06 20.60
C ALA A 141 -8.95 -11.43 21.35
N SER A 142 -9.78 -10.65 20.65
CA SER A 142 -11.00 -10.05 21.19
C SER A 142 -12.00 -11.13 21.61
N THR A 143 -12.21 -12.14 20.76
CA THR A 143 -13.12 -13.25 21.05
C THR A 143 -12.63 -14.04 22.26
N ARG A 144 -11.32 -14.30 22.36
CA ARG A 144 -10.72 -15.01 23.50
C ARG A 144 -10.84 -14.25 24.82
N LYS A 145 -10.70 -12.92 24.79
CA LYS A 145 -10.61 -12.10 26.00
C LYS A 145 -11.96 -11.53 26.45
N PHE A 146 -12.80 -11.12 25.50
CA PHE A 146 -14.07 -10.43 25.74
C PHE A 146 -15.29 -11.20 25.25
N GLY A 147 -15.11 -12.34 24.56
CA GLY A 147 -16.20 -13.16 24.04
C GLY A 147 -16.95 -12.54 22.85
N LYS A 148 -16.37 -11.50 22.21
CA LYS A 148 -16.98 -10.77 21.10
C LYS A 148 -15.97 -10.54 19.97
N PRO A 149 -16.42 -10.51 18.70
CA PRO A 149 -15.59 -10.03 17.58
C PRO A 149 -15.04 -8.63 17.85
N PHE A 150 -13.85 -8.32 17.34
CA PHE A 150 -13.21 -7.02 17.54
C PHE A 150 -14.05 -5.88 16.95
N GLY A 151 -14.70 -6.12 15.81
CA GLY A 151 -15.61 -5.16 15.18
C GLY A 151 -16.85 -4.80 16.02
N ASP A 152 -17.24 -5.66 16.98
CA ASP A 152 -18.41 -5.45 17.84
C ASP A 152 -18.06 -4.80 19.18
N LEU A 153 -16.76 -4.54 19.45
CA LEU A 153 -16.34 -3.82 20.64
C LEU A 153 -16.74 -2.34 20.53
N ILE A 154 -17.37 -1.83 21.59
CA ILE A 154 -17.78 -0.41 21.70
C ILE A 154 -16.89 0.32 22.73
N ASP A 155 -16.41 -0.41 23.74
CA ASP A 155 -15.55 0.15 24.78
C ASP A 155 -14.16 0.45 24.20
N THR A 156 -13.81 1.74 24.20
CA THR A 156 -12.52 2.24 23.70
C THR A 156 -11.33 1.64 24.44
N THR A 157 -11.49 1.27 25.71
CA THR A 157 -10.42 0.63 26.49
C THR A 157 -10.13 -0.76 25.95
N GLN A 158 -11.17 -1.55 25.68
CA GLN A 158 -11.06 -2.90 25.12
C GLN A 158 -10.51 -2.87 23.70
N ILE A 159 -10.96 -1.89 22.90
CA ILE A 159 -10.46 -1.68 21.53
C ILE A 159 -8.96 -1.39 21.55
N ASN A 160 -8.52 -0.45 22.40
CA ASN A 160 -7.10 -0.08 22.47
C ASN A 160 -6.25 -1.24 22.99
N GLU A 161 -6.72 -1.99 23.98
CA GLU A 161 -6.00 -3.14 24.51
C GLU A 161 -5.72 -4.21 23.45
N ILE A 162 -6.68 -4.49 22.56
CA ILE A 162 -6.47 -5.43 21.44
C ILE A 162 -5.56 -4.84 20.36
N LYS A 163 -5.69 -3.54 20.08
CA LYS A 163 -4.79 -2.84 19.13
C LYS A 163 -3.34 -2.82 19.61
N ASP A 164 -3.13 -2.67 20.91
CA ASP A 164 -1.80 -2.66 21.54
C ASP A 164 -1.20 -4.07 21.59
N MET A 165 -2.04 -5.10 21.71
CA MET A 165 -1.61 -6.50 21.61
C MET A 165 -1.13 -6.84 20.19
N TYR A 166 -1.81 -6.36 19.16
CA TYR A 166 -1.44 -6.56 17.76
C TYR A 166 -1.34 -5.23 17.02
N PRO A 167 -0.26 -4.46 17.22
CA PRO A 167 -0.06 -3.20 16.53
C PRO A 167 0.17 -3.46 15.04
N ILE A 168 -0.48 -2.69 14.17
CA ILE A 168 -0.22 -2.78 12.73
C ILE A 168 1.09 -2.04 12.47
N ARG A 169 2.09 -2.77 11.99
CA ARG A 169 3.41 -2.25 11.65
C ARG A 169 3.78 -2.71 10.25
N ILE A 170 3.20 -2.04 9.27
CA ILE A 170 3.52 -2.24 7.86
C ILE A 170 4.45 -1.10 7.45
N SER A 171 5.70 -1.43 7.14
CA SER A 171 6.68 -0.49 6.62
C SER A 171 6.69 -0.59 5.10
N GLU A 172 6.23 0.46 4.44
CA GLU A 172 6.28 0.55 3.00
C GLU A 172 7.59 1.21 2.56
N ALA A 173 8.32 0.56 1.67
CA ALA A 173 9.54 1.11 1.10
C ALA A 173 9.28 1.66 -0.31
N GLU A 174 9.98 2.74 -0.66
CA GLU A 174 9.97 3.31 -2.01
C GLU A 174 10.23 2.21 -3.07
N PRO A 175 9.54 2.24 -4.22
CA PRO A 175 9.72 1.23 -5.25
C PRO A 175 11.17 1.21 -5.74
N THR A 176 11.82 0.04 -5.66
CA THR A 176 13.18 -0.14 -6.19
C THR A 176 13.19 -1.13 -7.34
N ASP A 177 14.10 -0.91 -8.29
CA ASP A 177 14.31 -1.77 -9.44
C ASP A 177 14.94 -3.12 -9.01
N PHE A 178 14.09 -4.10 -8.69
CA PHE A 178 14.53 -5.44 -8.26
C PHE A 178 14.98 -6.34 -9.44
N GLY A 179 14.89 -5.84 -10.68
CA GLY A 179 15.19 -6.60 -11.90
C GLY A 179 16.63 -6.54 -12.41
N ALA A 180 17.51 -5.71 -11.83
CA ALA A 180 18.83 -5.42 -12.41
C ALA A 180 20.01 -6.21 -11.82
N ALA A 181 19.81 -7.03 -10.78
CA ALA A 181 20.88 -7.71 -10.04
C ALA A 181 20.96 -9.23 -10.31
N GLY A 182 20.78 -9.63 -11.57
CA GLY A 182 20.94 -11.02 -12.01
C GLY A 182 21.42 -11.11 -13.45
N GLY A 183 22.73 -10.94 -13.65
CA GLY A 183 23.45 -11.17 -14.91
C GLY A 183 24.76 -11.88 -14.64
#